data_AF-A0A9P4HHV4-F1
#
_entry.id   AF-A0A9P4HHV4-F1
#
_cell.length_a   1.000
_cell.length_b   1.000
_cell.length_c   1.000
_cell.angle_alpha   90.00
_cell.angle_beta   90.00
_cell.angle_gamma   90.00
#
_symmetry.space_group_name_H-M   'P 1'
#
loop_
_entity.id
_entity.type
_entity.pdbx_description
1 polymer ?
#
loop_
_entity_poly.entity_id
_entity_poly.type
_entity_poly.pdbx_seq_one_letter_code
_entity_poly.pdbx_strand_id
1 'polypeptide(L)'
;MRYSSNCAILITPKSLNALDDKDCPICKEPYLEPPSTHHNPSPDQEWAVSIDMVADVSGPKDCCGHIMGRRCLDQHLAAPGPWRTKCPLCRDVWFRAPFTMDVDEEDQEGSEVETSPVEDSLVEPLRRSRRIAERNSRPGTPNAAMGEQSGVSSVIRRQSRTRRRARARGFARQLFAALEVEEGSSEVRCTLEEVKQKLEALYGIPRRFYADQW
;
A
#
# COMPACT_ATOMS: atom_id res chain seq x y z
N MET A 1 -7.13 -11.42 8.23
CA MET A 1 -6.02 -10.73 7.52
C MET A 1 -5.37 -9.73 8.47
N ARG A 2 -4.08 -9.89 8.79
CA ARG A 2 -3.35 -8.94 9.64
C ARG A 2 -2.68 -7.91 8.74
N TYR A 3 -3.23 -6.70 8.70
CA TYR A 3 -2.59 -5.56 8.06
C TYR A 3 -1.22 -5.35 8.73
N SER A 4 -0.15 -5.70 8.02
CA SER A 4 1.23 -5.41 8.47
C SER A 4 1.58 -3.96 8.12
N SER A 5 0.69 -3.04 8.50
CA SER A 5 0.81 -1.64 8.17
C SER A 5 1.66 -0.97 9.24
N ASN A 6 2.97 -0.92 9.04
CA ASN A 6 3.85 -0.03 9.81
C ASN A 6 3.71 1.43 9.34
N CYS A 7 2.54 1.80 8.80
CA CYS A 7 2.26 3.12 8.29
C CYS A 7 0.91 3.61 8.81
N ALA A 8 0.83 4.92 9.05
CA ALA A 8 -0.42 5.63 9.32
C ALA A 8 -0.75 6.51 8.12
N ILE A 9 -2.02 6.49 7.69
CA ILE A 9 -2.54 7.36 6.65
C ILE A 9 -3.41 8.40 7.34
N LEU A 10 -3.12 9.67 7.11
CA LEU A 10 -3.94 10.77 7.59
C LEU A 10 -4.99 11.13 6.55
N ILE A 11 -6.25 11.02 6.98
CA ILE A 11 -7.42 11.25 6.14
C ILE A 11 -8.20 12.42 6.76
N THR A 12 -8.43 13.47 5.99
CA THR A 12 -9.15 14.66 6.44
C THR A 12 -10.51 14.74 5.77
N PRO A 13 -11.62 14.71 6.53
CA PRO A 13 -12.94 14.98 5.99
C PRO A 13 -13.02 16.38 5.37
N LYS A 14 -13.72 16.52 4.24
CA LYS A 14 -13.99 17.80 3.59
C LYS A 14 -15.47 18.14 3.68
N SER A 15 -15.76 19.38 4.07
CA SER A 15 -17.14 19.90 4.05
C SER A 15 -17.60 20.15 2.61
N LEU A 16 -18.87 19.91 2.32
CA LEU A 16 -19.45 20.07 0.98
C LEU A 16 -19.31 21.49 0.44
N ASN A 17 -19.25 22.49 1.32
CA ASN A 17 -19.10 23.89 0.94
C ASN A 17 -17.71 24.24 0.40
N ALA A 18 -16.70 23.39 0.69
CA ALA A 18 -15.32 23.60 0.26
C ALA A 18 -14.99 22.86 -1.05
N LEU A 19 -15.97 22.20 -1.68
CA LEU A 19 -15.79 21.36 -2.86
C LEU A 19 -16.37 22.04 -4.10
N ASP A 20 -15.62 22.01 -5.20
CA ASP A 20 -16.11 22.39 -6.51
C ASP A 20 -17.06 21.30 -7.06
N ASP A 21 -16.62 20.04 -6.98
CA ASP A 21 -17.40 18.86 -7.39
C ASP A 21 -18.03 18.16 -6.18
N LYS A 22 -19.35 17.97 -6.22
CA LYS A 22 -20.12 17.36 -5.13
C LYS A 22 -20.32 15.85 -5.27
N ASP A 23 -19.76 15.26 -6.33
CA ASP A 23 -19.90 13.84 -6.63
C ASP A 23 -18.55 13.13 -6.54
N CYS A 24 -18.57 11.89 -6.03
CA CYS A 24 -17.38 11.09 -5.93
C CYS A 24 -16.79 10.77 -7.31
N PRO A 25 -15.49 11.01 -7.58
CA PRO A 25 -14.91 10.77 -8.90
C PRO A 25 -14.89 9.27 -9.28
N ILE A 26 -14.99 8.37 -8.29
CA ILE A 26 -14.92 6.91 -8.44
C ILE A 26 -16.32 6.30 -8.67
N CYS A 27 -17.22 6.41 -7.69
CA CYS A 27 -18.56 5.81 -7.76
C CYS A 27 -19.63 6.72 -8.37
N LYS A 28 -19.36 8.02 -8.54
CA LYS A 28 -20.31 9.06 -9.00
C LYS A 28 -21.51 9.30 -8.09
N GLU A 29 -21.47 8.80 -6.85
CA GLU A 29 -22.47 9.13 -5.84
C GLU A 29 -22.20 10.52 -5.25
N PRO A 30 -23.26 11.30 -4.93
CA PRO A 30 -23.11 12.60 -4.31
C PRO A 30 -22.60 12.46 -2.87
N TYR A 31 -21.73 13.38 -2.47
CA TYR A 31 -21.20 13.46 -1.12
C TYR A 31 -22.27 13.96 -0.14
N LEU A 32 -22.21 13.44 1.08
CA LEU A 32 -22.91 13.93 2.26
C LEU A 32 -21.95 14.69 3.18
N GLU A 33 -22.50 15.47 4.09
CA GLU A 33 -21.70 16.14 5.12
C GLU A 33 -21.13 15.07 6.09
N PRO A 34 -19.85 15.17 6.46
CA PRO A 34 -19.23 14.19 7.36
C PRO A 34 -19.98 14.10 8.69
N PRO A 35 -20.10 12.89 9.28
CA PRO A 35 -20.77 12.71 10.55
C PRO A 35 -20.03 13.50 11.65
N SER A 36 -20.79 14.19 12.50
CA SER A 36 -20.25 14.70 13.75
C SER A 36 -19.75 13.53 14.61
N THR A 37 -18.68 13.73 15.38
CA THR A 37 -17.97 12.74 16.24
C THR A 37 -18.82 11.89 17.19
N HIS A 38 -20.12 12.15 17.30
CA HIS A 38 -21.05 11.42 18.17
C HIS A 38 -21.96 10.43 17.44
N HIS A 39 -21.94 10.38 16.10
CA HIS A 39 -22.82 9.51 15.33
C HIS A 39 -22.02 8.45 14.57
N ASN A 40 -22.37 7.18 14.77
CA ASN A 40 -21.89 6.11 13.90
C ASN A 40 -22.46 6.35 12.49
N PRO A 41 -21.62 6.65 11.49
CA PRO A 41 -22.09 6.80 10.13
C PRO A 41 -22.72 5.50 9.66
N SER A 42 -23.79 5.62 8.86
CA SER A 42 -24.32 4.46 8.15
C SER A 42 -23.24 3.98 7.15
N PRO A 43 -23.04 2.66 6.99
CA PRO A 43 -22.07 2.12 6.04
C PRO A 43 -22.35 2.53 4.58
N ASP A 44 -23.57 2.98 4.29
CA ASP A 44 -23.99 3.40 2.96
C ASP A 44 -23.76 4.91 2.70
N GLN A 45 -23.32 5.66 3.71
CA GLN A 45 -23.07 7.09 3.55
C GLN A 45 -21.68 7.35 2.95
N GLU A 46 -21.65 8.13 1.88
CA GLU A 46 -20.43 8.57 1.21
C GLU A 46 -20.20 10.05 1.55
N TRP A 47 -19.04 10.38 2.12
CA TRP A 47 -18.62 11.77 2.34
C TRP A 47 -17.21 11.98 1.80
N ALA A 48 -16.91 13.24 1.48
CA ALA A 48 -15.64 13.61 0.88
C ALA A 48 -14.50 13.53 1.89
N VAL A 49 -13.41 12.89 1.48
CA VAL A 49 -12.16 12.82 2.24
C VAL A 49 -10.95 13.10 1.34
N SER A 50 -9.94 13.79 1.88
CA SER A 50 -8.62 13.90 1.26
C SER A 50 -7.58 13.08 2.02
N ILE A 51 -6.56 12.62 1.32
CA ILE A 51 -5.38 12.00 1.93
C ILE A 51 -4.26 13.01 1.87
N ASP A 52 -3.91 13.55 3.02
CA ASP A 52 -2.98 14.67 3.11
C ASP A 52 -1.55 14.17 3.38
N MET A 53 -1.41 13.13 4.22
CA MET A 53 -0.10 12.67 4.66
C MET A 53 -0.09 11.18 4.95
N VAL A 54 1.08 10.56 4.75
CA VAL A 54 1.38 9.20 5.19
C VAL A 54 2.64 9.20 6.04
N ALA A 55 2.58 8.56 7.19
CA ALA A 55 3.74 8.31 8.04
C ALA A 55 4.13 6.84 7.90
N ASP A 56 5.32 6.56 7.35
CA ASP A 56 5.88 5.21 7.22
C ASP A 56 7.25 5.12 7.92
N VAL A 57 7.86 3.94 8.03
CA VAL A 57 9.18 3.73 8.64
C VAL A 57 10.30 4.62 8.06
N SER A 58 10.10 5.15 6.85
CA SER A 58 11.05 6.07 6.20
C SER A 58 10.85 7.55 6.57
N GLY A 59 9.74 7.92 7.21
CA GLY A 59 9.40 9.31 7.52
C GLY A 59 7.96 9.68 7.15
N PRO A 60 7.55 10.91 7.49
CA PRO A 60 6.32 11.49 6.99
C PRO A 60 6.48 11.87 5.50
N LYS A 61 5.41 11.72 4.73
CA LYS A 61 5.35 12.05 3.32
C LYS A 61 4.02 12.74 3.00
N ASP A 62 4.09 13.91 2.40
CA ASP A 62 2.91 14.60 1.86
C ASP A 62 2.33 13.83 0.66
N CYS A 63 1.01 13.78 0.57
CA CYS A 63 0.27 13.10 -0.48
C CYS A 63 -0.34 14.08 -1.48
N CYS A 64 -0.92 13.55 -2.55
CA CYS A 64 -1.49 14.34 -3.64
C CYS A 64 -2.73 15.18 -3.27
N GLY A 65 -3.33 15.00 -2.07
CA GLY A 65 -4.49 15.78 -1.61
C GLY A 65 -5.81 15.53 -2.37
N HIS A 66 -5.81 14.62 -3.35
CA HIS A 66 -7.02 14.26 -4.11
C HIS A 66 -8.18 13.85 -3.19
N ILE A 67 -9.36 14.38 -3.52
CA ILE A 67 -10.60 14.14 -2.79
C ILE A 67 -11.34 12.96 -3.42
N MET A 68 -11.82 12.04 -2.59
CA MET A 68 -12.65 10.92 -3.00
C MET A 68 -13.64 10.55 -1.90
N GLY A 69 -14.56 9.65 -2.19
CA GLY A 69 -15.47 9.13 -1.19
C GLY A 69 -14.74 8.28 -0.14
N ARG A 70 -15.10 8.44 1.15
CA ARG A 70 -14.61 7.60 2.24
C ARG A 70 -14.78 6.11 1.99
N ARG A 71 -15.95 5.65 1.53
CA ARG A 71 -16.21 4.23 1.29
C ARG A 71 -15.39 3.72 0.11
N CYS A 72 -15.27 4.53 -0.95
CA CYS A 72 -14.40 4.21 -2.08
C CYS A 72 -12.93 4.10 -1.66
N LEU A 73 -12.46 4.98 -0.77
CA LEU A 73 -11.10 4.93 -0.22
C LEU A 73 -10.90 3.67 0.63
N ASP A 74 -11.83 3.34 1.53
CA ASP A 74 -11.74 2.16 2.38
C ASP A 74 -11.73 0.86 1.53
N GLN A 75 -12.58 0.78 0.50
CA GLN A 75 -12.57 -0.33 -0.45
C GLN A 75 -11.23 -0.44 -1.20
N HIS A 76 -10.67 0.69 -1.64
CA HIS A 76 -9.39 0.72 -2.34
C HIS A 76 -8.21 0.30 -1.44
N LEU A 77 -8.21 0.72 -0.17
CA LEU A 77 -7.20 0.32 0.82
C LEU A 77 -7.34 -1.17 1.22
N ALA A 78 -8.56 -1.70 1.25
CA ALA A 78 -8.84 -3.10 1.52
C ALA A 78 -8.57 -4.02 0.31
N ALA A 79 -8.55 -3.49 -0.91
CA ALA A 79 -8.33 -4.26 -2.12
C ALA A 79 -6.98 -5.00 -2.08
N PRO A 80 -6.93 -6.25 -2.60
CA PRO A 80 -5.68 -6.98 -2.72
C PRO A 80 -4.77 -6.36 -3.79
N GLY A 81 -3.47 -6.58 -3.63
CA GLY A 81 -2.47 -6.25 -4.64
C GLY A 81 -1.77 -4.89 -4.46
N PRO A 82 -0.93 -4.51 -5.42
CA PRO A 82 -0.02 -3.37 -5.31
C PRO A 82 -0.71 -2.01 -5.56
N TRP A 83 -1.95 -1.99 -6.05
CA TRP A 83 -2.66 -0.76 -6.42
C TRP A 83 -3.20 0.00 -5.21
N ARG A 84 -3.47 -0.68 -4.09
CA ARG A 84 -3.95 -0.06 -2.84
C ARG A 84 -2.98 0.94 -2.23
N THR A 85 -1.71 0.91 -2.63
CA THR A 85 -0.67 1.80 -2.12
C THR A 85 -0.53 3.07 -2.96
N LYS A 86 -1.41 3.27 -3.94
CA LYS A 86 -1.37 4.39 -4.88
C LYS A 86 -2.70 5.13 -4.90
N CYS A 87 -2.68 6.41 -5.24
CA CYS A 87 -3.90 7.17 -5.48
C CYS A 87 -4.67 6.62 -6.69
N PRO A 88 -5.97 6.34 -6.58
CA PRO A 88 -6.77 5.89 -7.72
C PRO A 88 -6.94 6.97 -8.80
N LEU A 89 -6.76 8.25 -8.46
CA LEU A 89 -6.94 9.37 -9.40
C LEU A 89 -5.65 9.72 -10.15
N CYS A 90 -4.52 9.90 -9.44
CA CYS A 90 -3.25 10.33 -10.06
C CYS A 90 -2.13 9.28 -10.02
N ARG A 91 -2.35 8.13 -9.38
CA ARG A 91 -1.37 7.05 -9.21
C ARG A 91 -0.14 7.38 -8.36
N ASP A 92 -0.14 8.51 -7.65
CA ASP A 92 0.89 8.81 -6.66
C ASP A 92 0.98 7.73 -5.59
N VAL A 93 2.20 7.31 -5.27
CA VAL A 93 2.45 6.25 -4.28
C VAL A 93 2.34 6.83 -2.87
N TRP A 94 1.37 6.36 -2.09
CA TRP A 94 1.14 6.75 -0.70
C TRP A 94 2.17 6.13 0.24
N PHE A 95 2.32 4.81 0.17
CA PHE A 95 3.30 4.06 0.96
C PHE A 95 3.96 2.99 0.11
N ARG A 96 5.18 2.59 0.47
CA ARG A 96 5.84 1.45 -0.17
C ARG A 96 5.37 0.20 0.56
N ALA A 97 4.90 -0.81 -0.19
CA ALA A 97 4.71 -2.11 0.42
C ALA A 97 6.03 -2.51 1.09
N PRO A 98 6.02 -2.98 2.35
CA PRO A 98 7.24 -3.50 2.94
C PRO A 98 7.74 -4.55 1.97
N PHE A 99 8.96 -4.40 1.45
CA PHE A 99 9.54 -5.33 0.48
C PHE A 99 9.30 -6.74 1.03
N THR A 100 8.25 -7.40 0.53
CA THR A 100 8.23 -8.83 0.45
C THR A 100 9.37 -9.00 -0.52
N MET A 101 10.57 -9.27 0.01
CA MET A 101 11.57 -9.88 -0.83
C MET A 101 10.82 -11.11 -1.29
N ASP A 102 10.33 -11.04 -2.52
CA ASP A 102 9.86 -12.19 -3.27
C ASP A 102 11.00 -13.16 -3.02
N VAL A 103 10.74 -14.10 -2.10
CA VAL A 103 11.62 -15.23 -1.95
C VAL A 103 11.34 -15.86 -3.28
N ASP A 104 12.22 -15.61 -4.24
CA ASP A 104 12.14 -16.23 -5.54
C ASP A 104 11.80 -17.68 -5.22
N GLU A 105 10.61 -18.13 -5.63
CA GLU A 105 10.29 -19.55 -5.74
C GLU A 105 11.18 -20.09 -6.86
N GLU A 106 12.49 -19.95 -6.68
CA GLU A 106 13.51 -20.69 -7.39
C GLU A 106 13.30 -22.14 -6.95
N ASP A 107 12.81 -22.91 -7.92
CA ASP A 107 12.98 -24.34 -8.02
C ASP A 107 12.27 -25.18 -6.96
N GLN A 108 10.94 -25.16 -7.00
CA GLN A 108 10.18 -26.39 -6.79
C GLN A 108 9.84 -27.00 -8.16
N GLU A 109 10.88 -27.31 -8.93
CA GLU A 109 10.81 -28.32 -9.99
C GLU A 109 10.41 -29.66 -9.35
N GLY A 110 9.36 -30.28 -9.88
CA GLY A 110 9.08 -31.70 -9.62
C GLY A 110 7.90 -31.99 -8.70
N SER A 111 6.68 -31.64 -9.11
CA SER A 111 5.52 -32.46 -8.78
C SER A 111 4.65 -32.60 -10.01
N GLU A 112 4.97 -33.62 -10.80
CA GLU A 112 4.13 -34.12 -11.90
C GLU A 112 2.79 -34.57 -11.31
N VAL A 113 1.79 -33.68 -11.34
CA VAL A 113 0.41 -34.07 -11.06
C VAL A 113 -0.19 -34.55 -12.37
N GLU A 114 -0.28 -35.87 -12.46
CA GLU A 114 -0.97 -36.65 -13.48
C GLU A 114 -2.40 -36.11 -13.68
N THR A 115 -2.63 -35.40 -14.78
CA THR A 115 -3.95 -34.91 -15.19
C THR A 115 -4.80 -36.06 -15.72
N SER A 116 -5.85 -36.41 -14.99
CA SER A 116 -6.93 -37.27 -15.50
C SER A 116 -7.76 -36.51 -16.55
N PRO A 117 -8.15 -37.13 -17.68
CA PRO A 117 -8.84 -36.46 -18.77
C PRO A 117 -10.32 -36.26 -18.41
N VAL A 118 -10.79 -35.01 -18.44
CA VAL A 118 -12.23 -34.69 -18.39
C VAL A 118 -12.62 -34.16 -19.76
N GLU A 119 -13.55 -34.87 -20.38
CA GLU A 119 -14.03 -34.70 -21.75
C GLU A 119 -14.81 -33.39 -21.95
N ASP A 120 -14.52 -32.79 -23.11
CA ASP A 120 -15.38 -32.03 -24.03
C ASP A 120 -16.62 -31.31 -23.47
N SER A 121 -16.51 -29.97 -23.40
CA SER A 121 -17.66 -29.09 -23.56
C SER A 121 -17.32 -27.96 -24.52
N LEU A 122 -17.85 -28.10 -25.74
CA LEU A 122 -17.69 -27.20 -26.88
C LEU A 122 -18.41 -25.87 -26.62
N VAL A 123 -17.64 -24.80 -26.41
CA VAL A 123 -18.14 -23.42 -26.59
C VAL A 123 -17.13 -22.63 -27.42
N GLU A 124 -17.63 -22.05 -28.51
CA GLU A 124 -16.91 -21.39 -29.60
C GLU A 124 -15.97 -20.25 -29.15
N PRO A 125 -14.75 -20.16 -29.71
CA PRO A 125 -13.89 -19.00 -29.51
C PRO A 125 -14.19 -17.88 -30.51
N LEU A 126 -14.61 -16.73 -29.97
CA LEU A 126 -14.63 -15.44 -30.67
C LEU A 126 -13.23 -15.10 -31.19
N ARG A 127 -13.12 -15.09 -32.52
CA ARG A 127 -11.96 -14.66 -33.30
C ARG A 127 -11.63 -13.19 -33.03
N ARG A 128 -10.67 -12.89 -32.15
CA ARG A 128 -9.90 -11.64 -32.27
C ARG A 128 -8.47 -11.77 -31.72
N SER A 129 -7.53 -11.45 -32.60
CA SER A 129 -6.09 -11.16 -32.37
C SER A 129 -5.12 -12.30 -32.02
N ARG A 130 -4.94 -13.23 -32.97
CA ARG A 130 -3.84 -14.23 -33.03
C ARG A 130 -2.60 -13.70 -33.80
N ARG A 131 -2.12 -12.49 -33.52
CA ARG A 131 -0.99 -11.87 -34.28
C ARG A 131 0.22 -11.41 -33.46
N ILE A 132 0.29 -11.74 -32.16
CA ILE A 132 1.43 -11.31 -31.32
C ILE A 132 2.28 -12.50 -30.80
N ALA A 133 1.84 -13.75 -30.99
CA ALA A 133 2.48 -14.92 -30.36
C ALA A 133 3.68 -15.55 -31.11
N GLU A 134 4.13 -15.03 -32.26
CA GLU A 134 5.11 -15.74 -33.10
C GLU A 134 6.55 -15.18 -33.06
N ARG A 135 6.89 -14.21 -32.19
CA ARG A 135 8.23 -13.58 -32.22
C ARG A 135 9.27 -14.08 -31.21
N ASN A 136 8.94 -15.03 -30.33
CA ASN A 136 9.86 -15.46 -29.27
C ASN A 136 10.49 -16.85 -29.44
N SER A 137 10.33 -17.50 -30.59
CA SER A 137 11.00 -18.77 -30.87
C SER A 137 12.40 -18.52 -31.45
N ARG A 138 13.39 -18.26 -30.58
CA ARG A 138 14.81 -18.44 -30.92
C ARG A 138 15.47 -19.46 -29.99
N PRO A 139 15.91 -20.62 -30.53
CA PRO A 139 16.67 -21.62 -29.79
C PRO A 139 18.18 -21.32 -29.80
N GLY A 140 18.84 -21.61 -28.68
CA GLY A 140 20.20 -22.16 -28.65
C GLY A 140 21.37 -21.21 -28.47
N THR A 141 21.96 -21.21 -27.28
CA THR A 141 23.42 -21.33 -27.11
C THR A 141 23.70 -22.14 -25.84
N PRO A 142 24.34 -23.32 -25.93
CA PRO A 142 24.91 -24.01 -24.79
C PRO A 142 26.38 -23.59 -24.58
N ASN A 143 26.87 -23.86 -23.37
CA ASN A 143 28.24 -23.74 -22.86
C ASN A 143 28.53 -22.43 -22.10
N ALA A 144 28.77 -22.53 -20.79
CA ALA A 144 30.11 -22.86 -20.30
C ALA A 144 30.18 -22.98 -18.76
N ALA A 145 30.83 -24.07 -18.34
CA ALA A 145 31.82 -24.17 -17.28
C ALA A 145 31.41 -23.98 -15.80
N MET A 146 31.39 -25.13 -15.14
CA MET A 146 31.83 -25.42 -13.77
C MET A 146 32.68 -24.33 -13.08
N GLY A 147 32.23 -23.94 -11.90
CA GLY A 147 33.03 -23.31 -10.85
C GLY A 147 32.57 -23.82 -9.48
N GLU A 148 32.96 -25.04 -9.12
CA GLU A 148 32.87 -25.58 -7.76
C GLU A 148 33.86 -24.81 -6.87
N GLN A 149 33.42 -23.75 -6.19
CA GLN A 149 34.19 -23.19 -5.07
C GLN A 149 33.31 -22.76 -3.89
N SER A 150 33.50 -23.52 -2.81
CA SER A 150 33.50 -23.06 -1.41
C SER A 150 32.19 -22.64 -0.77
N GLY A 151 31.55 -23.64 -0.15
CA GLY A 151 30.65 -23.45 0.96
C GLY A 151 31.39 -22.85 2.17
N VAL A 152 31.14 -21.57 2.44
CA VAL A 152 31.40 -20.96 3.75
C VAL A 152 30.31 -19.93 4.04
N SER A 153 29.65 -20.07 5.21
CA SER A 153 28.82 -19.05 5.90
C SER A 153 27.34 -18.86 5.50
N SER A 154 26.53 -19.92 5.49
CA SER A 154 25.04 -19.77 5.46
C SER A 154 24.42 -19.44 6.83
N VAL A 155 25.16 -19.54 7.93
CA VAL A 155 24.61 -19.43 9.31
C VAL A 155 24.43 -17.98 9.79
N ILE A 156 25.19 -17.02 9.24
CA ILE A 156 25.17 -15.62 9.73
C ILE A 156 23.94 -14.83 9.24
N ARG A 157 23.28 -15.25 8.15
CA ARG A 157 22.15 -14.50 7.56
C ARG A 157 20.81 -14.65 8.32
N ARG A 158 20.66 -15.63 9.21
CA ARG A 158 19.38 -15.84 9.94
C ARG A 158 19.16 -14.87 11.10
N GLN A 159 20.22 -14.39 11.76
CA GLN A 159 20.10 -13.50 12.93
C GLN A 159 19.76 -12.03 12.59
N SER A 160 20.04 -11.57 11.36
CA SER A 160 19.74 -10.18 10.96
C SER A 160 18.24 -9.96 10.70
N ARG A 161 17.50 -11.01 10.30
CA ARG A 161 16.07 -10.93 9.94
C ARG A 161 15.15 -10.75 11.15
N THR A 162 15.46 -11.39 12.29
CA THR A 162 14.63 -11.29 13.51
C THR A 162 14.71 -9.90 14.15
N ARG A 163 15.89 -9.26 14.13
CA ARG A 163 16.09 -7.91 14.70
C ARG A 163 15.30 -6.81 13.98
N ARG A 164 15.12 -6.89 12.66
CA ARG A 164 14.37 -5.87 11.89
C ARG A 164 12.88 -5.86 12.23
N ARG A 165 12.27 -7.04 12.40
CA ARG A 165 10.83 -7.16 12.72
C ARG A 165 10.50 -6.64 14.12
N ALA A 166 11.39 -6.84 15.10
CA ALA A 166 11.20 -6.33 16.47
C ALA A 166 11.16 -4.79 16.51
N ARG A 167 12.01 -4.12 15.70
CA ARG A 167 12.02 -2.65 15.60
C ARG A 167 10.74 -2.07 15.00
N ALA A 168 10.19 -2.72 13.97
CA ALA A 168 8.97 -2.26 13.30
C ALA A 168 7.74 -2.25 14.23
N ARG A 169 7.58 -3.27 15.07
CA ARG A 169 6.49 -3.32 16.05
C ARG A 169 6.60 -2.25 17.13
N GLY A 170 7.83 -1.91 17.54
CA GLY A 170 8.07 -0.79 18.47
C GLY A 170 7.69 0.54 17.83
N PHE A 171 8.05 0.72 16.56
CA PHE A 171 7.77 1.95 15.82
C PHE A 171 6.27 2.25 15.72
N ALA A 172 5.44 1.29 15.28
CA ALA A 172 3.99 1.52 15.17
C ALA A 172 3.35 1.93 16.51
N ARG A 173 3.77 1.30 17.62
CA ARG A 173 3.28 1.68 18.96
C ARG A 173 3.74 3.10 19.36
N GLN A 174 4.99 3.46 19.06
CA GLN A 174 5.50 4.81 19.32
C GLN A 174 4.78 5.86 18.47
N LEU A 175 4.51 5.54 17.21
CA LEU A 175 3.75 6.38 16.28
C LEU A 175 2.34 6.65 16.81
N PHE A 176 1.58 5.60 17.13
CA PHE A 176 0.22 5.76 17.67
C PHE A 176 0.20 6.48 19.02
N ALA A 177 1.18 6.21 19.89
CA ALA A 177 1.32 6.92 21.17
C ALA A 177 1.60 8.41 20.97
N ALA A 178 2.46 8.78 20.01
CA ALA A 178 2.76 10.18 19.70
C ALA A 178 1.54 10.91 19.12
N LEU A 179 0.75 10.22 18.30
CA LEU A 179 -0.48 10.76 17.69
C LEU A 179 -1.68 10.82 18.64
N GLU A 180 -1.55 10.33 19.88
CA GLU A 180 -2.62 10.32 20.89
C GLU A 180 -3.90 9.63 20.39
N VAL A 181 -3.75 8.56 19.61
CA VAL A 181 -4.89 7.77 19.13
C VAL A 181 -5.47 6.98 20.31
N GLU A 182 -6.74 7.19 20.64
CA GLU A 182 -7.43 6.40 21.67
C GLU A 182 -7.46 4.92 21.29
N GLU A 183 -7.29 4.03 22.26
CA GLU A 183 -7.24 2.59 22.01
C GLU A 183 -8.59 2.10 21.42
N GLY A 184 -8.56 1.65 20.16
CA GLY A 184 -9.76 1.24 19.42
C GLY A 184 -10.39 2.34 18.56
N SER A 185 -9.88 3.58 18.60
CA SER A 185 -10.27 4.64 17.69
C SER A 185 -9.37 4.68 16.44
N SER A 186 -9.91 5.22 15.35
CA SER A 186 -9.15 5.55 14.13
C SER A 186 -8.96 7.06 13.96
N GLU A 187 -9.43 7.85 14.93
CA GLU A 187 -9.43 9.30 14.88
C GLU A 187 -8.22 9.88 15.63
N VAL A 188 -7.64 10.93 15.04
CA VAL A 188 -6.57 11.73 15.64
C VAL A 188 -7.17 13.07 16.05
N ARG A 189 -7.01 13.46 17.32
CA ARG A 189 -7.64 14.70 17.86
C ARG A 189 -6.87 15.99 17.58
N CYS A 190 -5.67 15.91 17.04
CA CYS A 190 -4.82 17.07 16.80
C CYS A 190 -4.92 17.58 15.35
N THR A 191 -4.52 18.84 15.15
CA THR A 191 -4.48 19.47 13.82
C THR A 191 -3.41 18.83 12.93
N LEU A 192 -3.52 19.00 11.61
CA LEU A 192 -2.56 18.44 10.66
C LEU A 192 -1.13 18.95 10.94
N GLU A 193 -1.00 20.22 11.32
CA GLU A 193 0.27 20.86 11.68
C GLU A 193 0.89 20.25 12.94
N GLU A 194 0.07 19.99 13.97
CA GLU A 194 0.51 19.33 15.19
C GLU A 194 0.93 17.88 14.92
N VAL A 195 0.20 17.16 14.07
CA VAL A 195 0.62 15.82 13.63
C VAL A 195 1.97 15.91 12.94
N LYS A 196 2.15 16.82 11.98
CA LYS A 196 3.42 17.00 11.27
C LYS A 196 4.56 17.27 12.25
N GLN A 197 4.36 18.16 13.22
CA GLN A 197 5.36 18.47 14.25
C GLN A 197 5.69 17.25 15.13
N LYS A 198 4.68 16.49 15.55
CA LYS A 198 4.86 15.26 16.34
C LYS A 198 5.62 14.19 15.54
N LEU A 199 5.33 14.05 14.25
CA LEU A 199 6.05 13.15 13.37
C LEU A 199 7.51 13.60 13.19
N GLU A 200 7.75 14.88 12.89
CA GLU A 200 9.12 15.44 12.80
C GLU A 200 9.95 15.13 14.04
N ALA A 201 9.37 15.30 15.23
CA ALA A 201 10.01 14.96 16.51
C ALA A 201 10.29 13.46 16.65
N LEU A 202 9.36 12.60 16.24
CA LEU A 202 9.49 11.14 16.30
C LEU A 202 10.60 10.60 15.40
N TYR A 203 10.68 11.11 14.16
CA TYR A 203 11.69 10.67 13.20
C TYR A 203 13.06 11.33 13.41
N GLY A 204 13.14 12.30 14.33
CA GLY A 204 14.38 13.02 14.62
C GLY A 204 14.92 13.76 13.40
N ILE A 205 14.06 14.17 12.46
CA ILE A 205 14.45 14.92 11.27
C ILE A 205 14.83 16.32 11.77
N PRO A 206 16.12 16.70 11.77
CA PRO A 206 16.52 18.01 12.25
C PRO A 206 15.92 19.05 11.30
N ARG A 207 15.22 20.06 11.83
CA ARG A 207 14.64 21.20 11.07
C ARG A 207 15.63 22.03 10.23
N ARG A 208 16.89 21.60 10.14
CA ARG A 208 18.01 22.39 9.60
C ARG A 208 18.13 22.39 8.07
N PHE A 209 17.24 21.70 7.33
CA PHE A 209 17.40 21.55 5.87
C PHE A 209 16.35 22.25 4.99
N TYR A 210 15.36 22.96 5.56
CA TYR A 210 14.29 23.60 4.76
C TYR A 210 14.40 25.12 4.63
N ALA A 211 15.49 25.75 5.09
CA ALA A 211 15.61 27.21 5.08
C ALA A 211 16.15 27.83 3.76
N ASP A 212 16.74 27.04 2.85
CA ASP A 212 17.52 27.60 1.72
C ASP A 212 17.07 27.14 0.31
N GLN A 213 15.77 26.94 0.08
CA GLN A 213 15.24 26.78 -1.29
C GLN A 213 14.04 27.71 -1.53
N TRP A 214 14.32 29.01 -1.65
CA TRP A 214 13.47 29.99 -2.32
C TRP A 214 14.34 31.00 -3.06
#